data_AF-A0A356L419-F1
#
_entry.id   AF-A0A356L419-F1
#
_cell.length_a   1.000
_cell.length_b   1.000
_cell.length_c   1.000
_cell.angle_alpha   90.00
_cell.angle_beta   90.00
_cell.angle_gamma   90.00
#
_symmetry.space_group_name_H-M   'P 1'
#
loop_
_entity.id
_entity.type
_entity.pdbx_description
1 polymer ?
#
loop_
_entity_poly.entity_id
_entity_poly.type
_entity_poly.pdbx_seq_one_letter_code
_entity_poly.pdbx_strand_id
1 'polypeptide(L)'
;MFDLEANIKSWSDLVRERGNCSEPDVLELENHLRDEIEDLTKKGLTPDEAFLISVKRLGNVNAISDEYSKINSEDFWKYLMADASVKVKTRHQILLLVIFSILAGTLIKIPEWFGYSTSDLFFIKNITLFILPFVTLFFIIKRKLSWKLSAIIMGIILISAVIINVYPSNNPNHTAILSGIHLPIFLWLIIGVTYIGSEWKGSKGRMNFIRFTGEAFIYGVLITCGVGVLCAFTLVIFSAIGISLEGFVFDYLLIYGMCGAVMITLYLVEAKKSIVENFAPILAKIFSPLFLITMVVFIIVMIITGKSPFVDRNYLIGFDLMLVLVLGLVLYTISARNLHERKNVFDYLNLALIIAALIIDLVALIAIIVRLQNFGISPNKVAALGENLVLLVNLVLLSIQYLRYFRNKIEFAEIEKCQTSYLNVYVVWLAIVAFVFPLLFGFV
;
A
#
# COMPACT_ATOMS: atom_id res chain seq x y z
N MET A 1 20.21 17.82 -24.08
CA MET A 1 21.67 18.04 -24.00
C MET A 1 22.18 17.03 -23.00
N PHE A 2 23.12 16.17 -23.39
CA PHE A 2 23.66 15.15 -22.50
C PHE A 2 24.51 15.83 -21.42
N ASP A 3 24.17 15.61 -20.14
CA ASP A 3 24.92 16.15 -18.99
C ASP A 3 25.94 15.11 -18.53
N LEU A 4 27.18 15.30 -18.95
CA LEU A 4 28.28 14.37 -18.70
C LEU A 4 28.60 14.21 -17.21
N GLU A 5 28.57 15.32 -16.45
CA GLU A 5 28.91 15.31 -15.02
C GLU A 5 27.84 14.61 -14.18
N ALA A 6 26.55 14.82 -14.52
CA ALA A 6 25.46 14.10 -13.86
C ALA A 6 25.54 12.59 -14.11
N ASN A 7 25.96 12.16 -15.30
CA ASN A 7 26.09 10.74 -15.66
C ASN A 7 27.33 10.08 -15.04
N ILE A 8 28.48 10.76 -14.99
CA ILE A 8 29.68 10.26 -14.28
C ILE A 8 29.38 10.08 -12.79
N LYS A 9 28.70 11.05 -12.18
CA LYS A 9 28.30 10.97 -10.77
C LYS A 9 27.32 9.82 -10.50
N SER A 10 26.30 9.66 -11.35
CA SER A 10 25.35 8.55 -11.26
C SER A 10 26.05 7.19 -11.38
N TRP A 11 27.05 7.08 -12.26
CA TRP A 11 27.87 5.87 -12.39
C TRP A 11 28.73 5.62 -11.14
N SER A 12 29.42 6.62 -10.60
CA SER A 12 30.26 6.43 -9.40
C SER A 12 29.42 6.11 -8.16
N ASP A 13 28.22 6.70 -8.02
CA ASP A 13 27.26 6.35 -6.97
C ASP A 13 26.78 4.89 -7.10
N LEU A 14 26.53 4.40 -8.32
CA LEU A 14 26.19 2.99 -8.57
C LEU A 14 27.32 2.03 -8.24
N VAL A 15 28.58 2.39 -8.54
CA VAL A 15 29.77 1.59 -8.18
C VAL A 15 29.94 1.54 -6.66
N ARG A 16 29.68 2.66 -5.97
CA ARG A 16 29.65 2.74 -4.50
C ARG A 16 28.59 1.85 -3.87
N GLU A 17 27.39 1.78 -4.45
CA GLU A 17 26.29 1.00 -3.90
C GLU A 17 26.41 -0.51 -4.17
N ARG A 18 27.09 -0.91 -5.26
CA ARG A 18 27.14 -2.31 -5.71
C ARG A 18 28.49 -3.00 -5.52
N GLY A 19 29.57 -2.26 -5.39
CA GLY A 19 30.93 -2.80 -5.27
C GLY A 19 31.43 -2.90 -3.83
N ASN A 20 32.24 -3.92 -3.54
CA ASN A 20 33.07 -4.00 -2.33
C ASN A 20 34.35 -3.13 -2.45
N CYS A 21 34.28 -2.03 -3.20
CA CYS A 21 35.42 -1.14 -3.47
C CYS A 21 35.55 -0.09 -2.37
N SER A 22 36.77 0.27 -2.00
CA SER A 22 37.03 1.36 -1.06
C SER A 22 36.92 2.71 -1.77
N GLU A 23 36.67 3.81 -1.04
CA GLU A 23 36.55 5.15 -1.63
C GLU A 23 37.75 5.58 -2.51
N PRO A 24 39.02 5.27 -2.15
CA PRO A 24 40.16 5.51 -3.04
C PRO A 24 40.04 4.79 -4.40
N ASP A 25 39.56 3.55 -4.41
CA ASP A 25 39.42 2.75 -5.63
C ASP A 25 38.32 3.32 -6.55
N VAL A 26 37.25 3.84 -5.96
CA VAL A 26 36.15 4.50 -6.70
C VAL A 26 36.65 5.79 -7.35
N LEU A 27 37.48 6.57 -6.65
CA LEU A 27 38.09 7.79 -7.19
C LEU A 27 39.08 7.48 -8.32
N GLU A 28 39.85 6.40 -8.21
CA GLU A 28 40.77 5.95 -9.26
C GLU A 28 40.00 5.52 -10.52
N LEU A 29 38.92 4.74 -10.35
CA LEU A 29 38.05 4.31 -11.45
C LEU A 29 37.31 5.50 -12.11
N GLU A 30 36.88 6.49 -11.33
CA GLU A 30 36.29 7.71 -11.88
C GLU A 30 37.29 8.52 -12.69
N ASN A 31 38.54 8.63 -12.23
CA ASN A 31 39.60 9.30 -12.99
C ASN A 31 39.87 8.59 -14.31
N HIS A 32 39.99 7.26 -14.30
CA HIS A 32 40.15 6.48 -15.54
C HIS A 32 38.97 6.64 -16.50
N LEU A 33 37.74 6.71 -15.98
CA LEU A 33 36.56 6.98 -16.79
C LEU A 33 36.64 8.34 -17.47
N ARG A 34 37.05 9.37 -16.72
CA ARG A 34 37.20 10.73 -17.23
C ARG A 34 38.27 10.82 -18.32
N ASP A 35 39.42 10.18 -18.09
CA ASP A 35 40.52 10.15 -19.05
C ASP A 35 40.11 9.47 -20.37
N GLU A 36 39.37 8.35 -20.29
CA GLU A 36 38.94 7.63 -21.49
C GLU A 36 37.86 8.39 -22.28
N ILE A 37 36.96 9.07 -21.58
CA ILE A 37 35.96 9.95 -22.20
C ILE A 37 36.64 11.09 -22.94
N GLU A 38 37.66 11.70 -22.33
CA GLU A 38 38.42 12.79 -22.94
C GLU A 38 39.12 12.33 -24.22
N ASP A 39 39.76 11.15 -24.18
CA ASP A 39 40.44 10.56 -25.33
C ASP A 39 39.50 10.18 -26.48
N LEU A 40 38.31 9.68 -26.17
CA LEU A 40 37.29 9.36 -27.17
C LEU A 40 36.67 10.62 -27.77
N THR A 41 36.48 11.65 -26.95
CA THR A 41 35.99 12.95 -27.42
C THR A 41 37.01 13.62 -28.34
N LYS A 42 38.32 13.53 -28.03
CA LYS A 42 39.41 13.99 -28.92
C LYS A 42 39.43 13.25 -30.27
N LYS A 43 38.93 12.02 -30.31
CA LYS A 43 38.78 11.21 -31.54
C LYS A 43 37.49 11.50 -32.31
N GLY A 44 36.70 12.49 -31.89
CA GLY A 44 35.53 12.98 -32.60
C GLY A 44 34.19 12.34 -32.19
N LEU A 45 34.17 11.56 -31.11
CA LEU A 45 32.91 11.04 -30.55
C LEU A 45 32.15 12.12 -29.79
N THR A 46 30.83 12.03 -29.78
CA THR A 46 30.02 12.90 -28.92
C THR A 46 30.21 12.52 -27.44
N PRO A 47 30.02 13.44 -26.48
CA PRO A 47 30.18 13.15 -25.05
C PRO A 47 29.35 11.98 -24.53
N ASP A 48 28.16 11.75 -25.11
CA ASP A 48 27.28 10.62 -24.80
C ASP A 48 27.89 9.29 -25.27
N GLU A 49 28.33 9.22 -26.53
CA GLU A 49 28.97 8.02 -27.09
C GLU A 49 30.30 7.70 -26.40
N ALA A 50 31.10 8.73 -26.10
CA ALA A 50 32.35 8.59 -25.37
C ALA A 50 32.10 8.01 -23.96
N PHE A 51 31.08 8.49 -23.25
CA PHE A 51 30.69 7.97 -21.94
C PHE A 51 30.27 6.50 -22.00
N LEU A 52 29.38 6.11 -22.92
CA LEU A 52 28.88 4.73 -23.03
C LEU A 52 30.00 3.73 -23.38
N ILE A 53 30.93 4.12 -24.26
CA ILE A 53 32.06 3.27 -24.66
C ILE A 53 33.05 3.11 -23.50
N SER A 54 33.35 4.20 -22.77
CA SER A 54 34.30 4.17 -21.65
C SER A 54 33.78 3.31 -20.50
N VAL A 55 32.50 3.45 -20.13
CA VAL A 55 31.85 2.59 -19.11
C VAL A 55 31.92 1.11 -19.51
N LYS A 56 31.72 0.79 -20.79
CA LYS A 56 31.80 -0.59 -21.31
C LYS A 56 33.22 -1.15 -21.27
N ARG A 57 34.23 -0.31 -21.49
CA ARG A 57 35.64 -0.72 -21.48
C ARG A 57 36.19 -0.87 -20.07
N LEU A 58 35.86 0.05 -19.16
CA LEU A 58 36.16 -0.09 -17.73
C LEU A 58 35.54 -1.34 -17.11
N GLY A 59 34.35 -1.76 -17.56
CA GLY A 59 33.75 -3.04 -17.19
C GLY A 59 34.47 -4.29 -17.72
N ASN A 60 35.51 -4.14 -18.56
CA ASN A 60 36.23 -5.23 -19.25
C ASN A 60 37.76 -5.19 -19.03
N VAL A 61 38.26 -4.38 -18.08
CA VAL A 61 39.70 -4.29 -17.77
C VAL A 61 39.93 -4.77 -16.34
N ASN A 62 39.99 -6.08 -16.18
CA ASN A 62 40.76 -6.75 -15.13
C ASN A 62 41.56 -7.86 -15.82
N ALA A 63 42.89 -7.73 -15.82
CA ALA A 63 43.85 -8.61 -16.50
C ALA A 63 43.98 -9.98 -15.81
N ILE A 64 42.88 -10.76 -15.78
CA ILE A 64 42.79 -12.18 -15.41
C ILE A 64 41.88 -12.88 -16.44
N SER A 65 42.13 -12.63 -17.73
CA SER A 65 41.28 -13.10 -18.83
C SER A 65 41.63 -14.52 -19.31
N ASP A 66 42.76 -15.09 -18.87
CA ASP A 66 43.21 -16.40 -19.36
C ASP A 66 42.66 -17.58 -18.54
N GLU A 67 42.32 -17.38 -17.25
CA GLU A 67 41.68 -18.42 -16.41
C GLU A 67 40.14 -18.44 -16.48
N TYR A 68 39.50 -17.34 -16.92
CA TYR A 68 38.03 -17.23 -16.98
C TYR A 68 37.39 -17.74 -18.28
N SER A 69 38.18 -17.97 -19.33
CA SER A 69 37.69 -18.54 -20.60
C SER A 69 37.12 -19.96 -20.45
N LYS A 70 37.41 -20.63 -19.33
CA LYS A 70 36.85 -21.95 -18.99
C LYS A 70 35.56 -21.91 -18.16
N ILE A 71 35.16 -20.75 -17.61
CA ILE A 71 34.01 -20.65 -16.69
C ILE A 71 32.83 -19.84 -17.26
N ASN A 72 33.03 -18.96 -18.26
CA ASN A 72 31.98 -18.02 -18.67
C ASN A 72 31.06 -18.43 -19.84
N SER A 73 31.11 -19.68 -20.29
CA SER A 73 30.02 -20.22 -21.11
C SER A 73 28.74 -20.37 -20.28
N GLU A 74 28.84 -20.64 -18.98
CA GLU A 74 27.66 -20.71 -18.10
C GLU A 74 27.00 -19.34 -17.90
N ASP A 75 27.74 -18.24 -17.80
CA ASP A 75 27.12 -16.95 -17.46
C ASP A 75 26.49 -16.24 -18.66
N PHE A 76 26.99 -16.48 -19.88
CA PHE A 76 26.30 -16.08 -21.11
C PHE A 76 25.02 -16.89 -21.31
N TRP A 77 25.08 -18.22 -21.06
CA TRP A 77 23.88 -19.04 -20.96
C TRP A 77 22.97 -18.62 -19.81
N LYS A 78 23.48 -18.15 -18.67
CA LYS A 78 22.67 -17.58 -17.58
C LYS A 78 22.10 -16.22 -17.94
N TYR A 79 22.69 -15.42 -18.82
CA TYR A 79 22.10 -14.15 -19.27
C TYR A 79 20.97 -14.39 -20.27
N LEU A 80 21.16 -15.35 -21.20
CA LEU A 80 20.12 -15.79 -22.14
C LEU A 80 19.00 -16.59 -21.42
N MET A 81 19.37 -17.44 -20.46
CA MET A 81 18.46 -18.12 -19.53
C MET A 81 17.90 -17.15 -18.49
N ALA A 82 18.53 -16.03 -18.17
CA ALA A 82 17.97 -14.98 -17.31
C ALA A 82 16.90 -14.23 -18.07
N ASP A 83 17.11 -13.86 -19.32
CA ASP A 83 16.07 -13.22 -20.13
C ASP A 83 14.91 -14.20 -20.42
N ALA A 84 15.22 -15.47 -20.71
CA ALA A 84 14.21 -16.52 -20.83
C ALA A 84 13.52 -16.84 -19.49
N SER A 85 14.25 -16.90 -18.37
CA SER A 85 13.68 -17.18 -17.03
C SER A 85 12.96 -15.98 -16.44
N VAL A 86 13.33 -14.74 -16.79
CA VAL A 86 12.58 -13.53 -16.48
C VAL A 86 11.29 -13.55 -17.29
N LYS A 87 11.33 -13.82 -18.60
CA LYS A 87 10.13 -14.00 -19.43
C LYS A 87 9.24 -15.14 -18.94
N VAL A 88 9.80 -16.28 -18.53
CA VAL A 88 9.07 -17.45 -17.98
C VAL A 88 8.50 -17.14 -16.59
N LYS A 89 9.26 -16.48 -15.70
CA LYS A 89 8.78 -16.01 -14.39
C LYS A 89 7.63 -15.01 -14.55
N THR A 90 7.72 -14.10 -15.52
CA THR A 90 6.66 -13.14 -15.85
C THR A 90 5.42 -13.87 -16.39
N ARG A 91 5.57 -14.83 -17.30
CA ARG A 91 4.45 -15.66 -17.81
C ARG A 91 3.78 -16.48 -16.71
N HIS A 92 4.56 -17.13 -15.84
CA HIS A 92 4.02 -17.91 -14.73
C HIS A 92 3.25 -17.03 -13.73
N GLN A 93 3.76 -15.83 -13.43
CA GLN A 93 3.07 -14.88 -12.54
C GLN A 93 1.76 -14.38 -13.16
N ILE A 94 1.73 -14.09 -14.46
CA ILE A 94 0.50 -13.72 -15.18
C ILE A 94 -0.49 -14.89 -15.19
N LEU A 95 -0.03 -16.12 -15.40
CA LEU A 95 -0.89 -17.30 -15.35
C LEU A 95 -1.53 -17.47 -13.96
N LEU A 96 -0.74 -17.35 -12.88
CA LEU A 96 -1.25 -17.39 -11.51
C LEU A 96 -2.28 -16.28 -11.27
N LEU A 97 -2.02 -15.07 -11.76
CA LEU A 97 -2.93 -13.93 -11.69
C LEU A 97 -4.30 -14.27 -12.27
N VAL A 98 -4.32 -14.79 -13.50
CA VAL A 98 -5.54 -15.15 -14.23
C VAL A 98 -6.27 -16.26 -13.51
N ILE A 99 -5.57 -17.34 -13.12
CA ILE A 99 -6.16 -18.47 -12.39
C ILE A 99 -6.78 -17.99 -11.08
N PHE A 100 -6.06 -17.22 -10.27
CA PHE A 100 -6.55 -16.72 -8.99
C PHE A 100 -7.70 -15.74 -9.13
N SER A 101 -7.71 -14.90 -10.18
CA SER A 101 -8.83 -14.01 -10.46
C SER A 101 -10.10 -14.78 -10.82
N ILE A 102 -9.97 -15.83 -11.64
CA ILE A 102 -11.07 -16.71 -12.01
C ILE A 102 -11.56 -17.49 -10.78
N LEU A 103 -10.65 -18.09 -10.01
CA LEU A 103 -11.02 -18.82 -8.79
C LEU A 103 -11.73 -17.94 -7.77
N ALA A 104 -11.27 -16.69 -7.57
CA ALA A 104 -11.93 -15.73 -6.69
C ALA A 104 -13.35 -15.39 -7.19
N GLY A 105 -13.51 -15.07 -8.47
CA GLY A 105 -14.83 -14.78 -9.05
C GLY A 105 -15.77 -15.98 -9.02
N THR A 106 -15.26 -17.17 -9.27
CA THR A 106 -16.02 -18.42 -9.15
C THR A 106 -16.44 -18.67 -7.72
N LEU A 107 -15.56 -18.45 -6.73
CA LEU A 107 -15.89 -18.61 -5.32
C LEU A 107 -17.03 -17.68 -4.86
N ILE A 108 -17.12 -16.47 -5.43
CA ILE A 108 -18.23 -15.54 -5.20
C ILE A 108 -19.55 -16.09 -5.76
N LYS A 109 -19.53 -16.77 -6.91
CA LYS A 109 -20.73 -17.32 -7.58
C LYS A 109 -21.19 -18.68 -7.04
N ILE A 110 -20.32 -19.41 -6.33
CA ILE A 110 -20.63 -20.75 -5.80
C ILE A 110 -21.98 -20.79 -5.03
N PRO A 111 -22.29 -19.86 -4.10
CA PRO A 111 -23.55 -19.89 -3.36
C PRO A 111 -24.79 -19.86 -4.27
N GLU A 112 -24.77 -19.06 -5.34
CA GLU A 112 -25.88 -18.96 -6.30
C GLU A 112 -26.08 -20.28 -7.07
N TRP A 113 -25.00 -20.99 -7.42
CA TRP A 113 -25.08 -22.28 -8.10
C TRP A 113 -25.73 -23.37 -7.24
N PHE A 114 -25.64 -23.25 -5.92
CA PHE A 114 -26.32 -24.12 -4.97
C PHE A 114 -27.76 -23.66 -4.64
N GLY A 115 -28.27 -22.62 -5.31
CA GLY A 115 -29.64 -22.12 -5.14
C GLY A 115 -29.85 -21.30 -3.87
N TYR A 116 -28.77 -20.84 -3.21
CA TYR A 116 -28.89 -19.95 -2.05
C TYR A 116 -29.06 -18.50 -2.52
N SER A 117 -30.17 -17.87 -2.13
CA SER A 117 -30.32 -16.42 -2.25
C SER A 117 -29.40 -15.74 -1.23
N THR A 118 -28.25 -15.25 -1.69
CA THR A 118 -27.30 -14.52 -0.84
C THR A 118 -27.84 -13.13 -0.53
N SER A 119 -27.90 -12.77 0.76
CA SER A 119 -28.27 -11.43 1.21
C SER A 119 -27.10 -10.45 1.11
N ASP A 120 -27.39 -9.15 1.10
CA ASP A 120 -26.34 -8.10 1.16
C ASP A 120 -25.41 -8.29 2.36
N LEU A 121 -25.96 -8.73 3.51
CA LEU A 121 -25.19 -9.01 4.72
C LEU A 121 -24.20 -10.16 4.52
N PHE A 122 -24.55 -11.18 3.73
CA PHE A 122 -23.63 -12.27 3.39
C PHE A 122 -22.39 -11.74 2.66
N PHE A 123 -22.59 -10.84 1.68
CA PHE A 123 -21.48 -10.24 0.94
C PHE A 123 -20.66 -9.28 1.80
N ILE A 124 -21.31 -8.44 2.63
CA ILE A 124 -20.60 -7.56 3.58
C ILE A 124 -19.65 -8.37 4.48
N LYS A 125 -20.07 -9.56 4.93
CA LYS A 125 -19.26 -10.44 5.79
C LYS A 125 -18.13 -11.15 5.04
N ASN A 126 -18.36 -11.54 3.78
CA ASN A 126 -17.50 -12.52 3.09
C ASN A 126 -16.73 -12.01 1.89
N ILE A 127 -17.00 -10.81 1.36
CA ILE A 127 -16.36 -10.31 0.13
C ILE A 127 -14.83 -10.35 0.21
N THR A 128 -14.28 -9.96 1.36
CA THR A 128 -12.85 -10.01 1.65
C THR A 128 -12.29 -11.43 1.60
N LEU A 129 -13.04 -12.39 2.13
CA LEU A 129 -12.65 -13.80 2.23
C LEU A 129 -12.67 -14.50 0.87
N PHE A 130 -13.32 -13.94 -0.14
CA PHE A 130 -13.28 -14.49 -1.48
C PHE A 130 -12.04 -14.12 -2.28
N ILE A 131 -11.44 -12.96 -2.02
CA ILE A 131 -10.33 -12.43 -2.83
C ILE A 131 -8.99 -12.54 -2.08
N LEU A 132 -8.95 -12.13 -0.81
CA LEU A 132 -7.70 -12.03 -0.06
C LEU A 132 -6.95 -13.34 0.16
N PRO A 133 -7.57 -14.53 0.28
CA PRO A 133 -6.81 -15.79 0.34
C PRO A 133 -5.96 -16.02 -0.90
N PHE A 134 -6.46 -15.67 -2.09
CA PHE A 134 -5.71 -15.84 -3.34
C PHE A 134 -4.57 -14.83 -3.48
N VAL A 135 -4.78 -13.59 -3.02
CA VAL A 135 -3.70 -12.60 -2.86
C VAL A 135 -2.61 -13.13 -1.94
N THR A 136 -3.00 -13.75 -0.82
CA THR A 136 -2.08 -14.34 0.16
C THR A 136 -1.27 -15.47 -0.46
N LEU A 137 -1.93 -16.39 -1.17
CA LEU A 137 -1.28 -17.49 -1.88
C LEU A 137 -0.29 -16.99 -2.93
N PHE A 138 -0.66 -15.95 -3.68
CA PHE A 138 0.24 -15.31 -4.65
C PHE A 138 1.53 -14.82 -4.00
N PHE A 139 1.45 -14.10 -2.87
CA PHE A 139 2.65 -13.64 -2.17
C PHE A 139 3.43 -14.78 -1.51
N ILE A 140 2.75 -15.80 -0.97
CA ILE A 140 3.39 -17.01 -0.42
C ILE A 140 4.29 -17.67 -1.47
N ILE A 141 3.75 -17.89 -2.67
CA ILE A 141 4.48 -18.51 -3.78
C ILE A 141 5.62 -17.59 -4.24
N LYS A 142 5.34 -16.30 -4.44
CA LYS A 142 6.30 -15.33 -4.99
C LYS A 142 7.48 -15.06 -4.05
N ARG A 143 7.26 -14.96 -2.75
CA ARG A 143 8.30 -14.69 -1.73
C ARG A 143 8.93 -15.96 -1.16
N LYS A 144 8.44 -17.16 -1.54
CA LYS A 144 8.91 -18.46 -1.02
C LYS A 144 8.93 -18.50 0.51
N LEU A 145 7.83 -18.10 1.14
CA LEU A 145 7.74 -18.06 2.60
C LEU A 145 7.91 -19.46 3.20
N SER A 146 8.46 -19.51 4.42
CA SER A 146 8.56 -20.76 5.18
C SER A 146 7.18 -21.35 5.42
N TRP A 147 7.05 -22.68 5.33
CA TRP A 147 5.80 -23.40 5.57
C TRP A 147 5.12 -22.99 6.89
N LYS A 148 5.89 -22.81 7.97
CA LYS A 148 5.37 -22.39 9.28
C LYS A 148 4.61 -21.06 9.20
N LEU A 149 5.21 -20.04 8.59
CA LEU A 149 4.60 -18.72 8.47
C LEU A 149 3.40 -18.74 7.52
N SER A 150 3.47 -19.49 6.42
CA SER A 150 2.35 -19.70 5.51
C SER A 150 1.15 -20.36 6.21
N ALA A 151 1.39 -21.41 7.00
CA ALA A 151 0.36 -22.12 7.75
C ALA A 151 -0.30 -21.23 8.80
N ILE A 152 0.46 -20.38 9.51
CA ILE A 152 -0.08 -19.43 10.48
C ILE A 152 -1.01 -18.42 9.79
N ILE A 153 -0.56 -17.81 8.69
CA ILE A 153 -1.33 -16.77 8.01
C ILE A 153 -2.61 -17.35 7.38
N MET A 154 -2.51 -18.49 6.70
CA MET A 154 -3.69 -19.17 6.18
C MET A 154 -4.62 -19.65 7.29
N GLY A 155 -4.07 -20.08 8.43
CA GLY A 155 -4.83 -20.41 9.64
C GLY A 155 -5.63 -19.22 10.17
N ILE A 156 -5.03 -18.02 10.23
CA ILE A 156 -5.74 -16.80 10.64
C ILE A 156 -6.90 -16.49 9.70
N ILE A 157 -6.70 -16.58 8.38
CA ILE A 157 -7.75 -16.35 7.38
C ILE A 157 -8.88 -17.38 7.54
N LEU A 158 -8.53 -18.65 7.70
CA LEU A 158 -9.51 -19.73 7.89
C LEU A 158 -10.30 -19.55 9.18
N ILE A 159 -9.63 -19.28 10.30
CA ILE A 159 -10.28 -19.01 11.60
C ILE A 159 -11.20 -17.78 11.48
N SER A 160 -10.75 -16.73 10.81
CA SER A 160 -11.57 -15.54 10.57
C SER A 160 -12.83 -15.87 9.77
N ALA A 161 -12.69 -16.69 8.72
CA ALA A 161 -13.83 -17.15 7.92
C ALA A 161 -14.83 -17.98 8.75
N VAL A 162 -14.33 -18.89 9.58
CA VAL A 162 -15.17 -19.70 10.47
C VAL A 162 -15.90 -18.81 11.47
N ILE A 163 -15.19 -17.95 12.19
CA ILE A 163 -15.78 -17.09 13.23
C ILE A 163 -16.88 -16.22 12.65
N ILE A 164 -16.58 -15.52 11.54
CA ILE A 164 -17.52 -14.58 10.93
C ILE A 164 -18.79 -15.30 10.44
N ASN A 165 -18.68 -16.52 9.92
CA ASN A 165 -19.85 -17.25 9.42
C ASN A 165 -20.60 -18.05 10.49
N VAL A 166 -19.94 -18.45 11.58
CA VAL A 166 -20.58 -19.15 12.71
C VAL A 166 -21.36 -18.18 13.60
N TYR A 167 -20.88 -16.94 13.75
CA TYR A 167 -21.57 -15.97 14.57
C TYR A 167 -22.98 -15.66 14.04
N PRO A 168 -24.01 -15.73 14.90
CA PRO A 168 -25.34 -15.30 14.52
C PRO A 168 -25.36 -13.79 14.27
N SER A 169 -26.42 -13.31 13.65
CA SER A 169 -26.64 -11.89 13.41
C SER A 169 -28.08 -11.59 13.73
N ASN A 170 -28.29 -10.78 14.76
CA ASN A 170 -29.61 -10.34 15.21
C ASN A 170 -29.87 -8.94 14.65
N ASN A 171 -31.10 -8.67 14.22
CA ASN A 171 -31.46 -7.32 13.77
C ASN A 171 -31.20 -6.29 14.89
N PRO A 172 -30.58 -5.13 14.59
CA PRO A 172 -30.33 -4.54 13.27
C PRO A 172 -28.95 -4.86 12.63
N ASN A 173 -28.25 -5.91 13.07
CA ASN A 173 -27.00 -6.44 12.50
C ASN A 173 -25.80 -5.49 12.64
N HIS A 174 -25.76 -4.67 13.68
CA HIS A 174 -24.70 -3.67 13.89
C HIS A 174 -23.33 -4.32 14.02
N THR A 175 -23.20 -5.34 14.87
CA THR A 175 -21.96 -6.09 15.07
C THR A 175 -21.51 -6.80 13.81
N ALA A 176 -22.42 -7.39 13.04
CA ALA A 176 -22.07 -8.06 11.78
C ALA A 176 -21.58 -7.06 10.71
N ILE A 177 -22.21 -5.88 10.60
CA ILE A 177 -21.75 -4.81 9.70
C ILE A 177 -20.37 -4.30 10.15
N LEU A 178 -20.19 -4.06 11.46
CA LEU A 178 -18.89 -3.64 12.02
C LEU A 178 -17.80 -4.66 11.70
N SER A 179 -18.07 -5.95 11.91
CA SER A 179 -17.13 -7.02 11.55
C SER A 179 -16.82 -7.02 10.05
N GLY A 180 -17.81 -6.86 9.19
CA GLY A 180 -17.63 -6.77 7.74
C GLY A 180 -16.78 -5.58 7.28
N ILE A 181 -16.82 -4.46 8.00
CA ILE A 181 -16.00 -3.27 7.69
C ILE A 181 -14.56 -3.43 8.20
N HIS A 182 -14.37 -3.97 9.41
CA HIS A 182 -13.05 -4.05 10.05
C HIS A 182 -12.22 -5.24 9.56
N LEU A 183 -12.86 -6.35 9.19
CA LEU A 183 -12.20 -7.55 8.69
C LEU A 183 -11.32 -7.32 7.44
N PRO A 184 -11.74 -6.58 6.40
CA PRO A 184 -10.87 -6.27 5.26
C PRO A 184 -9.55 -5.62 5.67
N ILE A 185 -9.61 -4.64 6.57
CA ILE A 185 -8.44 -3.88 7.02
C ILE A 185 -7.55 -4.79 7.89
N PHE A 186 -8.16 -5.56 8.79
CA PHE A 186 -7.44 -6.53 9.62
C PHE A 186 -6.67 -7.54 8.76
N LEU A 187 -7.36 -8.22 7.83
CA LEU A 187 -6.74 -9.23 6.98
C LEU A 187 -5.71 -8.62 6.03
N TRP A 188 -5.93 -7.40 5.55
CA TRP A 188 -4.92 -6.68 4.75
C TRP A 188 -3.60 -6.50 5.52
N LEU A 189 -3.66 -6.07 6.79
CA LEU A 189 -2.46 -5.93 7.63
C LEU A 189 -1.77 -7.28 7.90
N ILE A 190 -2.54 -8.37 8.08
CA ILE A 190 -1.99 -9.73 8.22
C ILE A 190 -1.29 -10.18 6.92
N ILE A 191 -1.90 -9.91 5.76
CA ILE A 191 -1.32 -10.23 4.45
C ILE A 191 -0.06 -9.42 4.18
N GLY A 192 0.05 -8.22 4.75
CA GLY A 192 1.30 -7.45 4.73
C GLY A 192 2.51 -8.25 5.18
N VAL A 193 2.37 -9.20 6.11
CA VAL A 193 3.45 -10.10 6.52
C VAL A 193 3.92 -10.99 5.36
N THR A 194 3.00 -11.50 4.53
CA THR A 194 3.36 -12.27 3.31
C THR A 194 4.04 -11.40 2.26
N TYR A 195 3.63 -10.14 2.14
CA TYR A 195 4.24 -9.18 1.22
C TYR A 195 5.69 -8.88 1.62
N ILE A 196 5.93 -8.60 2.91
CA ILE A 196 7.24 -8.22 3.44
C ILE A 196 8.21 -9.41 3.50
N GLY A 197 7.71 -10.62 3.78
CA GLY A 197 8.55 -11.82 3.87
C GLY A 197 9.40 -11.86 5.14
N SER A 198 10.67 -12.27 5.05
CA SER A 198 11.55 -12.49 6.21
C SER A 198 11.82 -11.25 7.05
N GLU A 199 11.73 -10.05 6.47
CA GLU A 199 12.03 -8.77 7.13
C GLU A 199 10.82 -8.15 7.85
N TRP A 200 9.71 -8.87 8.03
CA TRP A 200 8.46 -8.32 8.58
C TRP A 200 8.56 -7.72 10.00
N LYS A 201 9.62 -8.08 10.75
CA LYS A 201 9.92 -7.51 12.06
C LYS A 201 10.64 -6.16 11.98
N GLY A 202 11.23 -5.80 10.84
CA GLY A 202 11.96 -4.55 10.64
C GLY A 202 11.06 -3.38 10.25
N SER A 203 11.44 -2.16 10.66
CA SER A 203 10.74 -0.92 10.28
C SER A 203 10.69 -0.74 8.77
N LYS A 204 11.82 -0.90 8.09
CA LYS A 204 11.94 -0.72 6.63
C LYS A 204 10.97 -1.59 5.84
N GLY A 205 10.84 -2.87 6.22
CA GLY A 205 9.89 -3.80 5.61
C GLY A 205 8.44 -3.35 5.80
N ARG A 206 8.08 -2.93 7.01
CA ARG A 206 6.73 -2.41 7.30
C ARG A 206 6.43 -1.09 6.59
N MET A 207 7.40 -0.18 6.50
CA MET A 207 7.23 1.07 5.76
C MET A 207 7.06 0.81 4.25
N ASN A 208 7.81 -0.15 3.70
CA ASN A 208 7.61 -0.62 2.33
C ASN A 208 6.19 -1.15 2.10
N PHE A 209 5.59 -1.83 3.08
CA PHE A 209 4.20 -2.29 2.99
C PHE A 209 3.19 -1.15 3.07
N ILE A 210 3.43 -0.12 3.88
CA ILE A 210 2.59 1.09 3.90
C ILE A 210 2.63 1.78 2.53
N ARG A 211 3.83 1.95 1.95
CA ARG A 211 4.00 2.52 0.60
C ARG A 211 3.26 1.66 -0.44
N PHE A 212 3.47 0.35 -0.42
CA PHE A 212 2.78 -0.60 -1.29
C PHE A 212 1.26 -0.49 -1.17
N THR A 213 0.72 -0.35 0.05
CA THR A 213 -0.71 -0.20 0.29
C THR A 213 -1.26 1.08 -0.33
N GLY A 214 -0.55 2.20 -0.17
CA GLY A 214 -0.94 3.48 -0.77
C GLY A 214 -0.92 3.43 -2.30
N GLU A 215 0.13 2.84 -2.89
CA GLU A 215 0.20 2.65 -4.34
C GLU A 215 -0.89 1.69 -4.84
N ALA A 216 -1.11 0.56 -4.16
CA ALA A 216 -2.16 -0.40 -4.48
C ALA A 216 -3.55 0.25 -4.45
N PHE A 217 -3.82 1.13 -3.49
CA PHE A 217 -5.07 1.89 -3.46
C PHE A 217 -5.22 2.78 -4.70
N ILE A 218 -4.19 3.57 -5.05
CA ILE A 218 -4.24 4.49 -6.20
C ILE A 218 -4.43 3.73 -7.52
N TYR A 219 -3.60 2.71 -7.77
CA TYR A 219 -3.70 1.91 -8.99
C TYR A 219 -4.98 1.07 -9.02
N GLY A 220 -5.45 0.60 -7.86
CA GLY A 220 -6.70 -0.14 -7.70
C GLY A 220 -7.90 0.69 -8.11
N VAL A 221 -7.98 1.95 -7.65
CA VAL A 221 -9.01 2.90 -8.07
C VAL A 221 -8.96 3.13 -9.58
N LEU A 222 -7.78 3.40 -10.14
CA LEU A 222 -7.64 3.65 -11.58
C LEU A 222 -8.07 2.46 -12.44
N ILE A 223 -7.64 1.25 -12.08
CA ILE A 223 -7.98 0.01 -12.81
C ILE A 223 -9.46 -0.31 -12.67
N THR A 224 -10.03 -0.17 -11.47
CA THR A 224 -11.46 -0.35 -11.21
C THR A 224 -12.31 0.63 -12.03
N CYS A 225 -11.90 1.91 -12.10
CA CYS A 225 -12.54 2.89 -12.98
C CYS A 225 -12.47 2.45 -14.44
N GLY A 226 -11.33 1.92 -14.90
CA GLY A 226 -11.20 1.33 -16.24
C GLY A 226 -12.17 0.18 -16.50
N VAL A 227 -12.33 -0.74 -15.54
CA VAL A 227 -13.33 -1.83 -15.61
C VAL A 227 -14.76 -1.27 -15.66
N GLY A 228 -15.06 -0.26 -14.86
CA GLY A 228 -16.38 0.40 -14.86
C GLY A 228 -16.71 1.08 -16.19
N VAL A 229 -15.74 1.80 -16.77
CA VAL A 229 -15.88 2.41 -18.10
C VAL A 229 -16.09 1.34 -19.17
N LEU A 230 -15.33 0.24 -19.14
CA LEU A 230 -15.51 -0.90 -20.04
C LEU A 230 -16.94 -1.46 -19.93
N CYS A 231 -17.43 -1.70 -18.70
CA CYS A 231 -18.79 -2.20 -18.47
C CYS A 231 -19.84 -1.23 -19.05
N ALA A 232 -19.68 0.08 -18.83
CA ALA A 232 -20.60 1.09 -19.37
C ALA A 232 -20.63 1.06 -20.91
N PHE A 233 -19.48 1.00 -21.57
CA PHE A 233 -19.41 0.87 -23.03
C PHE A 233 -20.04 -0.43 -23.53
N THR A 234 -19.80 -1.55 -22.85
CA THR A 234 -20.42 -2.84 -23.19
C THR A 234 -21.95 -2.75 -23.16
N LEU A 235 -22.52 -2.14 -22.12
CA LEU A 235 -23.98 -1.97 -22.04
C LEU A 235 -24.51 -1.08 -23.18
N VAL A 236 -23.86 0.04 -23.46
CA VAL A 236 -24.31 0.98 -24.52
C VAL A 236 -24.23 0.35 -25.91
N ILE A 237 -23.11 -0.29 -26.26
CA ILE A 237 -22.90 -0.85 -27.61
C ILE A 237 -23.90 -1.98 -27.90
N PHE A 238 -24.14 -2.87 -26.93
CA PHE A 238 -25.08 -3.97 -27.14
C PHE A 238 -26.54 -3.50 -27.08
N SER A 239 -26.86 -2.52 -26.23
CA SER A 239 -28.20 -1.91 -26.23
C SER A 239 -28.52 -1.25 -27.57
N ALA A 240 -27.54 -0.65 -28.25
CA ALA A 240 -27.74 -0.01 -29.56
C ALA A 240 -28.15 -0.98 -30.67
N ILE A 241 -27.82 -2.26 -30.53
CA ILE A 241 -28.22 -3.34 -31.46
C ILE A 241 -29.39 -4.19 -30.92
N GLY A 242 -30.06 -3.72 -29.86
CA GLY A 242 -31.25 -4.37 -29.29
C GLY A 242 -30.96 -5.57 -28.38
N ILE A 243 -29.73 -5.73 -27.88
CA ILE A 243 -29.33 -6.81 -26.97
C ILE A 243 -29.13 -6.26 -25.56
N SER A 244 -29.88 -6.76 -24.57
CA SER A 244 -29.64 -6.44 -23.15
C SER A 244 -28.56 -7.35 -22.56
N LEU A 245 -27.47 -6.74 -22.09
CA LEU A 245 -26.38 -7.44 -21.39
C LEU A 245 -26.31 -7.13 -19.89
N GLU A 246 -27.34 -6.49 -19.31
CA GLU A 246 -27.32 -6.09 -17.89
C GLU A 246 -27.00 -7.28 -16.98
N GLY A 247 -27.71 -8.41 -17.13
CA GLY A 247 -27.45 -9.62 -16.34
C GLY A 247 -26.02 -10.14 -16.51
N PHE A 248 -25.52 -10.23 -17.75
CA PHE A 248 -24.14 -10.66 -17.99
C PHE A 248 -23.12 -9.72 -17.33
N VAL A 249 -23.34 -8.41 -17.41
CA VAL A 249 -22.41 -7.41 -16.88
C VAL A 249 -22.39 -7.43 -15.36
N PHE A 250 -23.54 -7.36 -14.69
CA PHE A 250 -23.60 -7.31 -13.23
C PHE A 250 -23.28 -8.67 -12.58
N ASP A 251 -23.74 -9.77 -13.16
CA ASP A 251 -23.60 -11.10 -12.54
C ASP A 251 -22.27 -11.78 -12.87
N TYR A 252 -21.55 -11.33 -13.90
CA TYR A 252 -20.29 -11.94 -14.33
C TYR A 252 -19.19 -10.91 -14.57
N LEU A 253 -19.33 -10.04 -15.57
CA LEU A 253 -18.21 -9.17 -16.00
C LEU A 253 -17.68 -8.31 -14.84
N LEU A 254 -18.58 -7.75 -14.03
CA LEU A 254 -18.22 -6.93 -12.88
C LEU A 254 -17.53 -7.76 -11.80
N ILE A 255 -18.07 -8.94 -11.44
CA ILE A 255 -17.51 -9.79 -10.38
C ILE A 255 -16.10 -10.29 -10.76
N TYR A 256 -15.95 -10.90 -11.93
CA TYR A 256 -14.66 -11.41 -12.40
C TYR A 256 -13.70 -10.25 -12.74
N GLY A 257 -14.22 -9.16 -13.29
CA GLY A 257 -13.46 -7.94 -13.59
C GLY A 257 -12.87 -7.29 -12.35
N MET A 258 -13.64 -7.24 -11.24
CA MET A 258 -13.17 -6.71 -9.96
C MET A 258 -12.13 -7.63 -9.29
N CYS A 259 -12.34 -8.95 -9.34
CA CYS A 259 -11.34 -9.91 -8.85
C CYS A 259 -10.03 -9.77 -9.64
N GLY A 260 -10.13 -9.67 -10.97
CA GLY A 260 -9.02 -9.40 -11.86
C GLY A 260 -8.33 -8.07 -11.55
N ALA A 261 -9.11 -7.00 -11.35
CA ALA A 261 -8.60 -5.68 -11.01
C ALA A 261 -7.74 -5.72 -9.75
N VAL A 262 -8.23 -6.32 -8.65
CA VAL A 262 -7.46 -6.45 -7.41
C VAL A 262 -6.15 -7.20 -7.67
N MET A 263 -6.19 -8.37 -8.31
CA MET A 263 -4.98 -9.16 -8.57
C MET A 263 -3.99 -8.37 -9.44
N ILE A 264 -4.45 -7.82 -10.57
CA ILE A 264 -3.63 -7.03 -11.51
C ILE A 264 -2.99 -5.84 -10.81
N THR A 265 -3.74 -5.10 -9.99
CA THR A 265 -3.22 -3.97 -9.21
C THR A 265 -2.04 -4.39 -8.36
N LEU A 266 -2.17 -5.46 -7.57
CA LEU A 266 -1.12 -5.90 -6.66
C LEU A 266 0.11 -6.40 -7.41
N TYR A 267 -0.09 -7.07 -8.55
CA TYR A 267 1.00 -7.48 -9.42
C TYR A 267 1.73 -6.27 -10.03
N LEU A 268 1.00 -5.28 -10.54
CA LEU A 268 1.58 -4.10 -11.19
C LEU A 268 2.37 -3.23 -10.22
N VAL A 269 1.84 -2.99 -9.02
CA VAL A 269 2.56 -2.21 -7.99
C VAL A 269 3.85 -2.91 -7.61
N GLU A 270 3.80 -4.23 -7.42
CA GLU A 270 5.00 -5.01 -7.12
C GLU A 270 6.00 -5.04 -8.28
N ALA A 271 5.54 -5.16 -9.53
CA ALA A 271 6.41 -5.16 -10.71
C ALA A 271 7.03 -3.79 -10.99
N LYS A 272 6.31 -2.70 -10.66
CA LYS A 272 6.74 -1.31 -10.89
C LYS A 272 7.79 -0.83 -9.90
N LYS A 273 7.90 -1.45 -8.72
CA LYS A 273 8.84 -1.07 -7.66
C LYS A 273 10.30 -0.95 -8.13
N SER A 274 10.65 -1.50 -9.30
CA SER A 274 11.99 -1.39 -9.90
C SER A 274 12.20 -0.24 -10.90
N ILE A 275 11.18 0.55 -11.30
CA ILE A 275 11.31 1.50 -12.44
C ILE A 275 10.82 2.93 -12.15
N VAL A 276 9.79 3.17 -11.33
CA VAL A 276 9.26 4.54 -11.12
C VAL A 276 8.64 4.75 -9.71
N GLU A 277 9.41 5.25 -8.74
CA GLU A 277 8.92 5.62 -7.39
C GLU A 277 8.25 7.02 -7.31
N ASN A 278 7.73 7.55 -8.42
CA ASN A 278 7.40 8.98 -8.49
C ASN A 278 5.97 9.39 -8.11
N PHE A 279 5.01 8.47 -7.95
CA PHE A 279 3.62 8.88 -7.66
C PHE A 279 3.39 9.27 -6.20
N ALA A 280 4.05 8.60 -5.25
CA ALA A 280 3.84 8.83 -3.84
C ALA A 280 4.19 10.27 -3.39
N PRO A 281 5.37 10.82 -3.75
CA PRO A 281 5.70 12.20 -3.44
C PRO A 281 4.76 13.20 -4.12
N ILE A 282 4.33 12.95 -5.36
CA ILE A 282 3.46 13.87 -6.10
C ILE A 282 2.10 13.99 -5.42
N LEU A 283 1.48 12.85 -5.07
CA LEU A 283 0.15 12.85 -4.45
C LEU A 283 0.17 13.53 -3.08
N ALA A 284 1.18 13.22 -2.26
CA ALA A 284 1.37 13.86 -0.97
C ALA A 284 1.50 15.38 -1.10
N LYS A 285 2.24 15.88 -2.09
CA LYS A 285 2.43 17.33 -2.33
C LYS A 285 1.16 18.04 -2.77
N ILE A 286 0.27 17.37 -3.49
CA ILE A 286 -0.98 17.96 -3.98
C ILE A 286 -2.07 17.92 -2.91
N PHE A 287 -2.27 16.76 -2.30
CA PHE A 287 -3.41 16.55 -1.41
C PHE A 287 -3.16 17.09 0.00
N SER A 288 -1.92 17.04 0.52
CA SER A 288 -1.64 17.49 1.89
C SER A 288 -2.00 18.96 2.14
N PRO A 289 -1.63 19.93 1.27
CA PRO A 289 -2.05 21.31 1.45
C PRO A 289 -3.56 21.50 1.33
N LEU A 290 -4.21 20.80 0.41
CA LEU A 290 -5.66 20.90 0.19
C LEU A 290 -6.46 20.41 1.39
N PHE A 291 -6.05 19.28 1.98
CA PHE A 291 -6.66 18.75 3.19
C PHE A 291 -6.42 19.68 4.39
N LEU A 292 -5.22 20.26 4.51
CA LEU A 292 -4.93 21.20 5.59
C LEU A 292 -5.82 22.43 5.50
N ILE A 293 -5.93 23.05 4.32
CA ILE A 293 -6.79 24.21 4.08
C ILE A 293 -8.24 23.85 4.46
N THR A 294 -8.74 22.72 3.97
CA THR A 294 -10.11 22.27 4.24
C THR A 294 -10.36 22.08 5.74
N MET A 295 -9.46 21.40 6.45
CA MET A 295 -9.59 21.17 7.89
C MET A 295 -9.51 22.47 8.69
N VAL A 296 -8.59 23.37 8.35
CA VAL A 296 -8.46 24.67 9.02
C VAL A 296 -9.70 25.54 8.80
N VAL A 297 -10.19 25.64 7.55
CA VAL A 297 -11.44 26.35 7.24
C VAL A 297 -12.60 25.75 8.02
N PHE A 298 -12.70 24.42 8.07
CA PHE A 298 -13.73 23.73 8.82
C PHE A 298 -13.67 24.05 10.33
N ILE A 299 -12.49 23.99 10.95
CA ILE A 299 -12.30 24.35 12.36
C ILE A 299 -12.73 25.81 12.60
N ILE A 300 -12.32 26.74 11.72
CA ILE A 300 -12.70 28.16 11.83
C ILE A 300 -14.22 28.34 11.75
N VAL A 301 -14.88 27.74 10.76
CA VAL A 301 -16.33 27.82 10.59
C VAL A 301 -17.06 27.22 11.78
N MET A 302 -16.59 26.10 12.32
CA MET A 302 -17.17 25.48 13.52
C MET A 302 -17.09 26.42 14.73
N ILE A 303 -15.94 27.06 14.94
CA ILE A 303 -15.74 28.01 16.05
C ILE A 303 -16.66 29.23 15.88
N ILE A 304 -16.73 29.82 14.68
CA ILE A 304 -17.54 31.01 14.41
C ILE A 304 -19.04 30.72 14.57
N THR A 305 -19.50 29.58 14.06
CA THR A 305 -20.93 29.24 14.10
C THR A 305 -21.38 28.67 15.44
N GLY A 306 -20.45 28.18 16.27
CA GLY A 306 -20.74 27.43 17.49
C GLY A 306 -21.49 26.11 17.25
N LYS A 307 -21.61 25.67 15.99
CA LYS A 307 -22.32 24.46 15.60
C LYS A 307 -21.33 23.30 15.47
N SER A 308 -21.52 22.27 16.28
CA SER A 308 -20.79 21.01 16.16
C SER A 308 -21.56 20.05 15.25
N PRO A 309 -21.01 19.64 14.09
CA PRO A 309 -21.68 18.68 13.21
C PRO A 309 -21.72 17.27 13.83
N PHE A 310 -20.91 17.02 14.86
CA PHE A 310 -20.83 15.76 15.57
C PHE A 310 -22.06 15.44 16.43
N VAL A 311 -23.00 16.38 16.54
CA VAL A 311 -24.30 16.13 17.18
C VAL A 311 -25.14 15.14 16.35
N ASP A 312 -25.03 15.19 15.02
CA ASP A 312 -25.78 14.31 14.13
C ASP A 312 -24.93 13.11 13.67
N ARG A 313 -25.53 11.91 13.78
CA ARG A 313 -24.88 10.61 13.54
C ARG A 313 -24.31 10.52 12.12
N ASN A 314 -25.03 11.06 11.14
CA ASN A 314 -24.65 10.90 9.74
C ASN A 314 -23.34 11.62 9.40
N TYR A 315 -23.02 12.68 10.14
CA TYR A 315 -21.80 13.44 9.93
C TYR A 315 -20.60 12.83 10.66
N LEU A 316 -20.80 12.21 11.83
CA LEU A 316 -19.71 11.58 12.60
C LEU A 316 -18.93 10.55 11.77
N ILE A 317 -19.65 9.70 11.01
CA ILE A 317 -19.04 8.69 10.13
C ILE A 317 -18.18 9.36 9.04
N GLY A 318 -18.64 10.49 8.48
CA GLY A 318 -17.88 11.25 7.49
C GLY A 318 -16.59 11.84 8.05
N PHE A 319 -16.60 12.27 9.31
CA PHE A 319 -15.41 12.79 9.99
C PHE A 319 -14.43 11.70 10.38
N ASP A 320 -14.90 10.54 10.87
CA ASP A 320 -14.04 9.39 11.15
C ASP A 320 -13.32 8.96 9.86
N LEU A 321 -14.05 8.85 8.74
CA LEU A 321 -13.46 8.59 7.42
C LEU A 321 -12.42 9.64 7.02
N MET A 322 -12.70 10.93 7.26
CA MET A 322 -11.75 12.01 6.99
C MET A 322 -10.48 11.88 7.84
N LEU A 323 -10.59 11.54 9.13
CA LEU A 323 -9.44 11.35 10.03
C LEU A 323 -8.58 10.16 9.59
N VAL A 324 -9.20 9.04 9.25
CA VAL A 324 -8.50 7.86 8.70
C VAL A 324 -7.80 8.21 7.39
N LEU A 325 -8.44 8.98 6.50
CA LEU A 325 -7.84 9.41 5.25
C LEU A 325 -6.64 10.35 5.47
N VAL A 326 -6.79 11.34 6.36
CA VAL A 326 -5.69 12.26 6.71
C VAL A 326 -4.53 11.51 7.35
N LEU A 327 -4.80 10.56 8.24
CA LEU A 327 -3.77 9.68 8.78
C LEU A 327 -3.07 8.89 7.66
N GLY A 328 -3.83 8.32 6.74
CA GLY A 328 -3.28 7.63 5.56
C GLY A 328 -2.37 8.54 4.74
N LEU A 329 -2.77 9.79 4.51
CA LEU A 329 -1.99 10.79 3.80
C LEU A 329 -0.71 11.20 4.55
N VAL A 330 -0.79 11.35 5.88
CA VAL A 330 0.36 11.62 6.76
C VAL A 330 1.37 10.47 6.70
N LEU A 331 0.91 9.23 6.84
CA LEU A 331 1.75 8.03 6.75
C LEU A 331 2.35 7.89 5.34
N TYR A 332 1.57 8.19 4.30
CA TYR A 332 2.03 8.13 2.93
C TYR A 332 3.09 9.19 2.64
N THR A 333 2.93 10.41 3.19
CA THR A 333 3.92 11.49 3.10
C THR A 333 5.22 11.10 3.81
N ILE A 334 5.14 10.48 4.99
CA ILE A 334 6.31 9.92 5.70
C ILE A 334 6.98 8.85 4.82
N SER A 335 6.20 7.95 4.22
CA SER A 335 6.72 6.85 3.40
C SER A 335 7.42 7.30 2.11
N ALA A 336 7.07 8.48 1.59
CA ALA A 336 7.60 9.05 0.36
C ALA A 336 8.85 9.93 0.58
N ARG A 337 9.20 10.20 1.83
CA ARG A 337 10.33 11.06 2.20
C ARG A 337 11.63 10.25 2.26
N ASN A 338 12.72 10.79 1.71
CA ASN A 338 14.04 10.22 1.94
C ASN A 338 14.50 10.44 3.38
N LEU A 339 15.06 9.40 4.01
CA LEU A 339 15.47 9.43 5.42
C LEU A 339 16.58 10.44 5.71
N HIS A 340 17.48 10.65 4.74
CA HIS A 340 18.65 11.52 4.86
C HIS A 340 18.42 12.95 4.36
N GLU A 341 17.22 13.26 3.86
CA GLU A 341 16.89 14.63 3.46
C GLU A 341 16.79 15.57 4.66
N ARG A 342 17.30 16.79 4.49
CA ARG A 342 17.15 17.87 5.47
C ARG A 342 15.67 18.22 5.68
N LYS A 343 15.38 18.89 6.78
CA LYS A 343 14.04 19.40 7.09
C LYS A 343 13.51 20.26 5.94
N ASN A 344 12.32 19.95 5.46
CA ASN A 344 11.66 20.66 4.35
C ASN A 344 10.30 21.21 4.80
N VAL A 345 9.73 22.15 4.04
CA VAL A 345 8.37 22.70 4.18
C VAL A 345 7.33 21.60 4.34
N PHE A 346 7.48 20.47 3.63
CA PHE A 346 6.57 19.33 3.74
C PHE A 346 6.57 18.67 5.13
N ASP A 347 7.68 18.74 5.87
CA ASP A 347 7.70 18.25 7.26
C ASP A 347 6.81 19.12 8.15
N TYR A 348 6.86 20.45 7.97
CA TYR A 348 6.01 21.39 8.70
C TYR A 348 4.54 21.27 8.30
N LEU A 349 4.27 21.09 7.00
CA LEU A 349 2.94 20.84 6.48
C LEU A 349 2.34 19.56 7.09
N ASN A 350 3.14 18.50 7.19
CA ASN A 350 2.70 17.25 7.79
C ASN A 350 2.38 17.43 9.28
N LEU A 351 3.22 18.16 10.02
CA LEU A 351 2.90 18.48 11.43
C LEU A 351 1.62 19.32 11.56
N ALA A 352 1.40 20.30 10.68
CA ALA A 352 0.19 21.12 10.70
C ALA A 352 -1.08 20.28 10.44
N LEU A 353 -1.00 19.33 9.49
CA LEU A 353 -2.07 18.35 9.25
C LEU A 353 -2.36 17.50 10.48
N ILE A 354 -1.32 16.97 11.13
CA ILE A 354 -1.46 16.17 12.35
C ILE A 354 -2.14 17.00 13.46
N ILE A 355 -1.74 18.26 13.64
CA ILE A 355 -2.35 19.15 14.66
C ILE A 355 -3.82 19.43 14.33
N ALA A 356 -4.15 19.72 13.07
CA ALA A 356 -5.54 19.92 12.66
C ALA A 356 -6.38 18.66 12.89
N ALA A 357 -5.84 17.48 12.57
CA ALA A 357 -6.47 16.19 12.84
C ALA A 357 -6.70 15.98 14.34
N LEU A 358 -5.72 16.27 15.20
CA LEU A 358 -5.85 16.17 16.65
C LEU A 358 -6.98 17.03 17.20
N ILE A 359 -7.14 18.25 16.70
CA ILE A 359 -8.22 19.14 17.14
C ILE A 359 -9.57 18.56 16.76
N ILE A 360 -9.73 18.11 15.51
CA ILE A 360 -10.97 17.53 15.01
C ILE A 360 -11.33 16.24 15.77
N ASP A 361 -10.35 15.36 15.96
CA ASP A 361 -10.47 14.10 16.70
C ASP A 361 -10.86 14.34 18.17
N LEU A 362 -10.28 15.34 18.83
CA LEU A 362 -10.67 15.72 20.20
C LEU A 362 -12.12 16.20 20.27
N VAL A 363 -12.57 17.01 19.31
CA VAL A 363 -13.97 17.47 19.26
C VAL A 363 -14.91 16.28 18.99
N ALA A 364 -14.55 15.37 18.09
CA ALA A 364 -15.30 14.16 17.82
C ALA A 364 -15.42 13.27 19.07
N LEU A 365 -14.32 13.05 19.79
CA LEU A 365 -14.27 12.26 21.01
C LEU A 365 -15.19 12.83 22.10
N ILE A 366 -15.17 14.15 22.31
CA ILE A 366 -16.08 14.82 23.27
C ILE A 366 -17.53 14.58 22.87
N ALA A 367 -17.87 14.73 21.59
CA ALA A 367 -19.22 14.49 21.11
C ALA A 367 -19.68 13.03 21.29
N ILE A 368 -18.79 12.07 21.05
CA ILE A 368 -19.06 10.64 21.26
C ILE A 368 -19.32 10.35 22.75
N ILE A 369 -18.52 10.93 23.66
CA ILE A 369 -18.71 10.77 25.11
C ILE A 369 -20.06 11.32 25.55
N VAL A 370 -20.44 12.52 25.11
CA VAL A 370 -21.75 13.12 25.40
C VAL A 370 -22.88 12.23 24.87
N ARG A 371 -22.73 11.66 23.67
CA ARG A 371 -23.72 10.73 23.10
C ARG A 371 -23.81 9.41 23.87
N LEU A 372 -22.71 8.88 24.38
CA LEU A 372 -22.72 7.69 25.23
C LEU A 372 -23.47 7.95 26.55
N GLN A 373 -23.30 9.13 27.14
CA GLN A 373 -24.03 9.53 28.34
C GLN A 373 -25.54 9.70 28.07
N ASN A 374 -25.91 10.34 26.96
CA ASN A 374 -27.31 10.67 26.66
C ASN A 374 -28.11 9.50 26.08
N PHE A 375 -27.48 8.64 25.28
CA PHE A 375 -28.17 7.59 24.51
C PHE A 375 -27.71 6.17 24.85
N GLY A 376 -26.90 6.00 25.90
CA GLY A 376 -26.37 4.71 26.33
C GLY A 376 -25.32 4.10 25.38
N ILE A 377 -24.84 2.92 25.78
CA ILE A 377 -23.79 2.16 25.10
C ILE A 377 -24.39 1.40 23.91
N SER A 378 -23.74 1.46 22.74
CA SER A 378 -24.08 0.61 21.59
C SER A 378 -22.79 0.21 20.84
N PRO A 379 -22.82 -0.90 20.05
CA PRO A 379 -21.63 -1.38 19.33
C PRO A 379 -20.98 -0.27 18.49
N ASN A 380 -21.78 0.48 17.73
CA ASN A 380 -21.31 1.54 16.85
C ASN A 380 -20.65 2.69 17.63
N LYS A 381 -21.21 3.09 18.78
CA LYS A 381 -20.66 4.19 19.57
C LYS A 381 -19.35 3.80 20.25
N VAL A 382 -19.25 2.55 20.74
CA VAL A 382 -18.01 2.03 21.34
C VAL A 382 -16.94 1.81 20.28
N ALA A 383 -17.32 1.37 19.07
CA ALA A 383 -16.41 1.29 17.94
C ALA A 383 -15.85 2.67 17.59
N ALA A 384 -16.72 3.67 17.40
CA ALA A 384 -16.28 5.04 17.11
C ALA A 384 -15.39 5.62 18.22
N LEU A 385 -15.75 5.40 19.50
CA LEU A 385 -14.95 5.85 20.65
C LEU A 385 -13.54 5.23 20.62
N GLY A 386 -13.44 3.92 20.42
CA GLY A 386 -12.15 3.25 20.43
C GLY A 386 -11.31 3.56 19.20
N GLU A 387 -11.92 3.73 18.02
CA GLU A 387 -11.25 4.22 16.82
C GLU A 387 -10.64 5.61 17.06
N ASN A 388 -11.44 6.58 17.52
CA ASN A 388 -10.95 7.92 17.82
C ASN A 388 -9.86 7.89 18.91
N LEU A 389 -9.97 7.03 19.94
CA LEU A 389 -8.92 6.90 20.95
C LEU A 389 -7.60 6.34 20.37
N VAL A 390 -7.69 5.33 19.51
CA VAL A 390 -6.51 4.75 18.84
C VAL A 390 -5.88 5.77 17.89
N LEU A 391 -6.69 6.57 17.17
CA LEU A 391 -6.22 7.65 16.32
C LEU A 391 -5.57 8.76 17.14
N LEU A 392 -6.21 9.23 18.21
CA LEU A 392 -5.70 10.27 19.11
C LEU A 392 -4.32 9.92 19.64
N VAL A 393 -4.15 8.71 20.18
CA VAL A 393 -2.86 8.25 20.72
C VAL A 393 -1.79 8.25 19.62
N ASN A 394 -2.12 7.79 18.41
CA ASN A 394 -1.17 7.80 17.30
C ASN A 394 -0.78 9.23 16.88
N LEU A 395 -1.77 10.10 16.73
CA LEU A 395 -1.59 11.48 16.30
C LEU A 395 -0.78 12.27 17.34
N VAL A 396 -1.02 12.09 18.63
CA VAL A 396 -0.24 12.69 19.71
C VAL A 396 1.22 12.20 19.65
N LEU A 397 1.41 10.89 19.49
CA LEU A 397 2.74 10.30 19.36
C LEU A 397 3.49 10.85 18.14
N LEU A 398 2.82 10.96 16.99
CA LEU A 398 3.34 11.58 15.78
C LEU A 398 3.75 13.04 16.02
N SER A 399 2.87 13.85 16.62
CA SER A 399 3.18 15.25 16.94
C SER A 399 4.41 15.37 17.83
N ILE A 400 4.51 14.54 18.88
CA ILE A 400 5.67 14.53 19.78
C ILE A 400 6.95 14.18 19.03
N GLN A 401 6.91 13.17 18.16
CA GLN A 401 8.07 12.73 17.39
C GLN A 401 8.51 13.81 16.38
N TYR A 402 7.58 14.46 15.68
CA TYR A 402 7.89 15.60 14.80
C TYR A 402 8.48 16.78 15.58
N LEU A 403 7.94 17.12 16.75
CA LEU A 403 8.49 18.18 17.60
C LEU A 403 9.90 17.83 18.08
N ARG A 404 10.18 16.57 18.45
CA ARG A 404 11.53 16.11 18.80
C ARG A 404 12.49 16.19 17.61
N TYR A 405 12.03 15.81 16.42
CA TYR A 405 12.80 15.91 15.18
C TYR A 405 13.13 17.37 14.83
N PHE A 406 12.17 18.29 14.95
CA PHE A 406 12.42 19.72 14.76
C PHE A 406 13.38 20.31 15.77
N ARG A 407 13.40 19.79 17.00
CA ARG A 407 14.37 20.14 18.05
C ARG A 407 15.72 19.42 17.92
N ASN A 408 15.98 18.71 16.82
CA ASN A 408 17.21 17.92 16.58
C ASN A 408 17.49 16.85 17.64
N LYS A 409 16.45 16.33 18.31
CA LYS A 409 16.62 15.30 19.36
C LYS A 409 16.58 13.87 18.85
N ILE A 410 16.03 13.66 17.65
CA ILE A 410 15.89 12.35 17.00
C ILE A 410 16.13 12.50 15.49
N GLU A 411 16.46 11.39 14.84
CA GLU A 411 16.48 11.29 13.38
C GLU A 411 15.09 10.93 12.82
N PHE A 412 14.89 11.17 11.52
CA PHE A 412 13.61 10.86 10.87
C PHE A 412 13.27 9.35 10.90
N ALA A 413 14.30 8.48 10.88
CA ALA A 413 14.13 7.03 10.99
C ALA A 413 13.40 6.58 12.27
N GLU A 414 13.53 7.33 13.37
CA GLU A 414 12.79 7.03 14.61
C GLU A 414 11.29 7.36 14.50
N ILE A 415 10.91 8.34 13.65
CA ILE A 415 9.49 8.60 13.32
C ILE A 415 8.93 7.39 12.56
N GLU A 416 9.65 6.91 11.54
CA GLU A 416 9.26 5.73 10.76
C GLU A 416 9.06 4.49 11.64
N LYS A 417 10.05 4.20 12.48
CA LYS A 417 10.02 3.05 13.41
C LYS A 417 8.84 3.14 14.38
N CYS A 418 8.59 4.34 14.91
CA CYS A 418 7.46 4.59 15.78
C CYS A 418 6.12 4.29 15.09
N GLN A 419 5.94 4.78 13.85
CA GLN A 419 4.71 4.60 13.09
C GLN A 419 4.48 3.17 12.62
N THR A 420 5.53 2.53 12.12
CA THR A 420 5.45 1.13 11.68
C THR A 420 5.25 0.17 12.85
N SER A 421 5.66 0.51 14.06
CA SER A 421 5.34 -0.25 15.27
C SER A 421 3.87 -0.10 15.67
N TYR A 422 3.31 1.10 15.49
CA TYR A 422 1.92 1.38 15.84
C TYR A 422 0.90 0.60 14.99
N LEU A 423 1.30 0.09 13.83
CA LEU A 423 0.50 -0.85 13.03
C LEU A 423 -0.04 -2.03 13.85
N ASN A 424 0.74 -2.52 14.84
CA ASN A 424 0.28 -3.61 15.70
C ASN A 424 -0.93 -3.21 16.56
N VAL A 425 -1.02 -1.95 16.97
CA VAL A 425 -2.17 -1.42 17.73
C VAL A 425 -3.42 -1.42 16.85
N TYR A 426 -3.30 -1.02 15.57
CA TYR A 426 -4.40 -1.11 14.61
C TYR A 426 -4.86 -2.56 14.42
N VAL A 427 -3.93 -3.50 14.24
CA VAL A 427 -4.27 -4.93 14.10
C VAL A 427 -5.08 -5.43 15.29
N VAL A 428 -4.66 -5.11 16.51
CA VAL A 428 -5.35 -5.53 17.73
C VAL A 428 -6.75 -4.90 17.82
N TRP A 429 -6.86 -3.59 17.58
CA TRP A 429 -8.15 -2.90 17.61
C TRP A 429 -9.14 -3.46 16.57
N LEU A 430 -8.69 -3.62 15.32
CA LEU A 430 -9.51 -4.18 14.24
C LEU A 430 -9.96 -5.61 14.58
N ALA A 431 -9.09 -6.43 15.18
CA ALA A 431 -9.45 -7.78 15.64
C ALA A 431 -10.49 -7.76 16.76
N ILE A 432 -10.38 -6.84 17.72
CA ILE A 432 -11.36 -6.68 18.81
C ILE A 432 -12.73 -6.35 18.22
N VAL A 433 -12.81 -5.37 17.31
CA VAL A 433 -14.09 -5.00 16.68
C VAL A 433 -14.63 -6.14 15.80
N ALA A 434 -13.77 -6.80 15.02
CA ALA A 434 -14.22 -7.85 14.12
C ALA A 434 -14.70 -9.13 14.83
N PHE A 435 -14.05 -9.54 15.93
CA PHE A 435 -14.27 -10.86 16.54
C PHE A 435 -14.83 -10.82 17.96
N VAL A 436 -14.57 -9.76 18.73
CA VAL A 436 -14.95 -9.68 20.15
C VAL A 436 -16.25 -8.91 20.35
N PHE A 437 -16.49 -7.84 19.58
CA PHE A 437 -17.72 -7.05 19.67
C PHE A 437 -19.01 -7.88 19.47
N PRO A 438 -19.10 -8.80 18.48
CA PRO A 438 -20.28 -9.65 18.37
C PRO A 438 -20.61 -10.39 19.67
N LEU A 439 -19.61 -10.88 20.40
CA LEU A 439 -19.79 -11.55 21.69
C LEU A 439 -20.22 -10.58 22.78
N LEU A 440 -19.56 -9.41 22.88
CA LEU A 440 -19.83 -8.42 23.93
C LEU A 440 -21.22 -7.81 23.83
N PHE A 441 -21.76 -7.67 22.62
CA PHE A 441 -23.04 -7.02 22.36
C PHE A 441 -24.17 -7.99 22.00
N GLY A 442 -23.97 -9.30 22.20
CA GLY A 442 -25.03 -10.30 21.97
C GLY A 442 -25.47 -10.38 20.50
N PHE A 443 -24.55 -10.15 19.57
CA PHE A 443 -24.75 -10.27 18.12
C PHE A 443 -25.78 -9.32 17.50
N VAL A 444 -26.06 -8.21 18.18
CA VAL A 444 -26.99 -7.13 17.75
C VAL A 444 -26.39 -6.25 16.67
#